data_AF-A0A4R8ELM3-F1
#
_entry.id   AF-A0A4R8ELM3-F1
#
_cell.length_a   1.000
_cell.length_b   1.000
_cell.length_c   1.000
_cell.angle_alpha   90.00
_cell.angle_beta   90.00
_cell.angle_gamma   90.00
#
_symmetry.space_group_name_H-M   'P 1'
#
loop_
_entity.id
_entity.type
_entity.pdbx_description
1 polymer ?
#
loop_
_entity_poly.entity_id
_entity_poly.type
_entity_poly.pdbx_seq_one_letter_code
_entity_poly.pdbx_strand_id
1 'polypeptide(L)'
;MSRREIIKIKEDDKIFFNLFFDRKIDSFKEKSRTHMMLQLALDKAHDIRKFEIELYWKRATYFFAFFTVITAAFGFLFTSKDFNFYAPAAALIGSLFSVCFYFVNIGSKYWQCNWEYIIDKLEYYVTGNLYKVYFMTLKYLYVHLYLISIL
;
A
#
# COMPACT_ATOMS: atom_id res chain seq x y z
N MET A 1 28.81 -25.71 19.61
CA MET A 1 28.73 -24.65 18.57
C MET A 1 27.62 -25.04 17.61
N SER A 2 26.46 -24.39 17.61
CA SER A 2 25.38 -24.74 16.66
C SER A 2 25.88 -24.41 15.24
N ARG A 3 25.75 -25.36 14.31
CA ARG A 3 26.10 -25.16 12.90
C ARG A 3 25.14 -24.11 12.35
N ARG A 4 25.65 -22.94 11.95
CA ARG A 4 24.84 -21.87 11.34
C ARG A 4 24.59 -22.24 9.88
N GLU A 5 23.33 -22.22 9.46
CA GLU A 5 22.99 -22.51 8.08
C GLU A 5 23.38 -21.34 7.15
N ILE A 6 23.75 -21.67 5.92
CA ILE A 6 24.07 -20.68 4.88
C ILE A 6 22.81 -20.52 4.04
N ILE A 7 22.20 -19.34 4.11
CA ILE A 7 21.02 -18.99 3.34
C ILE A 7 21.50 -18.38 2.02
N LYS A 8 21.19 -19.06 0.91
CA LYS A 8 21.51 -18.58 -0.45
C LYS A 8 20.40 -17.66 -0.95
N ILE A 9 20.78 -16.56 -1.57
CA ILE A 9 19.84 -15.62 -2.19
C ILE A 9 19.43 -16.17 -3.57
N LYS A 10 18.14 -16.17 -3.88
CA LYS A 10 17.62 -16.54 -5.19
C LYS A 10 18.11 -15.56 -6.24
N GLU A 11 18.38 -16.04 -7.46
CA GLU A 11 18.85 -15.19 -8.56
C GLU A 11 17.93 -13.99 -8.81
N ASP A 12 16.60 -14.20 -8.78
CA ASP A 12 15.59 -13.16 -9.00
C ASP A 12 15.62 -12.04 -7.94
N ASP A 13 16.11 -12.34 -6.73
CA ASP A 13 16.15 -11.40 -5.62
C ASP A 13 17.52 -10.71 -5.50
N LYS A 14 18.56 -11.19 -6.20
CA LYS A 14 19.91 -10.63 -6.10
C LYS A 14 19.95 -9.15 -6.44
N ILE A 15 19.22 -8.71 -7.46
CA ILE A 15 19.18 -7.29 -7.84
C ILE A 15 18.68 -6.45 -6.68
N PHE A 16 17.57 -6.85 -6.05
CA PHE A 16 17.00 -6.17 -4.90
C PHE A 16 18.00 -6.13 -3.74
N PHE A 17 18.61 -7.26 -3.37
CA PHE A 17 19.54 -7.32 -2.24
C PHE A 17 20.85 -6.58 -2.49
N ASN A 18 21.34 -6.57 -3.73
CA ASN A 18 22.53 -5.82 -4.11
C ASN A 18 22.29 -4.31 -3.96
N LEU A 19 21.10 -3.83 -4.35
CA LEU A 19 20.68 -2.44 -4.14
C LEU A 19 20.45 -2.13 -2.66
N PHE A 20 19.79 -3.03 -1.93
CA PHE A 20 19.45 -2.84 -0.53
C PHE A 20 20.69 -2.75 0.38
N PHE A 21 21.71 -3.57 0.12
CA PHE A 21 22.94 -3.57 0.91
C PHE A 21 24.09 -2.76 0.31
N ASP A 22 23.86 -2.15 -0.86
CA ASP A 22 24.87 -1.43 -1.64
C ASP A 22 26.16 -2.25 -1.87
N ARG A 23 26.02 -3.56 -2.04
CA ARG A 23 27.13 -4.50 -2.29
C ARG A 23 26.63 -5.81 -2.88
N LYS A 24 27.49 -6.52 -3.62
CA LYS A 24 27.18 -7.85 -4.13
C LYS A 24 27.07 -8.87 -2.98
N ILE A 25 25.93 -9.54 -2.86
CA ILE A 25 25.69 -10.61 -1.89
C ILE A 25 25.03 -11.81 -2.58
N ASP A 26 25.65 -12.98 -2.49
CA ASP A 26 25.08 -14.24 -2.99
C ASP A 26 24.51 -15.13 -1.88
N SER A 27 25.00 -14.98 -0.65
CA SER A 27 24.53 -15.73 0.50
C SER A 27 24.91 -15.04 1.80
N PHE A 28 24.21 -15.37 2.88
CA PHE A 28 24.54 -14.92 4.22
C PHE A 28 24.34 -16.07 5.23
N LYS A 29 25.00 -15.96 6.38
CA LYS A 29 24.87 -16.96 7.45
C LYS A 29 23.67 -16.62 8.33
N GLU A 30 22.95 -17.65 8.75
CA GLU A 30 21.93 -17.52 9.79
C GLU A 30 22.54 -16.91 11.07
N LYS A 31 21.80 -16.05 11.76
CA LYS A 31 22.25 -15.30 12.95
C LYS A 31 23.52 -14.46 12.73
N SER A 32 23.82 -14.11 11.48
CA SER A 32 24.84 -13.10 11.17
C SER A 32 24.27 -11.69 11.34
N ARG A 33 25.16 -10.69 11.38
CA ARG A 33 24.77 -9.27 11.35
C ARG A 33 23.83 -8.97 10.19
N THR A 34 24.08 -9.53 9.01
CA THR A 34 23.22 -9.36 7.83
C THR A 34 21.82 -9.94 8.06
N HIS A 35 21.73 -11.14 8.64
CA HIS A 35 20.43 -11.75 8.96
C HIS A 35 19.64 -10.93 9.98
N MET A 36 20.30 -10.41 11.03
CA MET A 36 19.65 -9.51 12.01
C MET A 36 19.20 -8.19 11.37
N MET A 37 19.99 -7.62 10.45
CA MET A 37 19.57 -6.43 9.70
C MET A 37 18.34 -6.69 8.85
N LEU A 38 18.22 -7.88 8.23
CA LEU A 38 17.03 -8.27 7.47
C LEU A 38 15.80 -8.42 8.36
N GLN A 39 15.95 -9.03 9.54
CA GLN A 39 14.86 -9.11 10.53
C GLN A 39 14.36 -7.72 10.91
N LEU A 40 15.27 -6.81 11.29
CA LEU A 40 14.92 -5.43 11.64
C LEU A 40 14.30 -4.66 10.46
N ALA A 41 14.77 -4.90 9.24
CA ALA A 41 14.19 -4.27 8.05
C ALA A 41 12.79 -4.79 7.76
N LEU A 42 12.54 -6.08 7.95
CA LEU A 42 11.22 -6.69 7.78
C LEU A 42 10.23 -6.15 8.81
N ASP A 43 10.64 -6.08 10.09
CA ASP A 43 9.80 -5.52 11.16
C ASP A 43 9.44 -4.05 10.87
N LYS A 44 10.44 -3.24 10.50
CA LYS A 44 10.22 -1.84 10.10
C LYS A 44 9.31 -1.72 8.88
N ALA A 45 9.47 -2.59 7.88
CA ALA A 45 8.63 -2.56 6.68
C ALA A 45 7.16 -2.87 7.03
N HIS A 46 6.92 -3.83 7.94
CA HIS A 46 5.58 -4.10 8.46
C HIS A 46 4.99 -2.90 9.21
N ASP A 47 5.78 -2.25 10.07
CA ASP A 47 5.34 -1.06 10.81
C ASP A 47 5.00 0.10 9.86
N ILE A 48 5.85 0.37 8.87
CA ILE A 48 5.62 1.43 7.89
C ILE A 48 4.37 1.13 7.06
N ARG A 49 4.15 -0.12 6.64
CA ARG A 49 2.92 -0.50 5.93
C ARG A 49 1.68 -0.24 6.78
N LYS A 50 1.71 -0.58 8.07
CA LYS A 50 0.60 -0.30 9.00
C LYS A 50 0.37 1.20 9.14
N PHE A 51 1.45 1.97 9.31
CA PHE A 51 1.40 3.42 9.38
C PHE A 51 0.80 4.06 8.11
N GLU A 52 1.14 3.56 6.92
CA GLU A 52 0.56 4.03 5.65
C GLU A 52 -0.95 3.76 5.57
N ILE A 53 -1.43 2.63 6.08
CA ILE A 53 -2.87 2.33 6.17
C ILE A 53 -3.56 3.33 7.11
N GLU A 54 -2.96 3.64 8.27
CA GLU A 54 -3.50 4.65 9.18
C GLU A 54 -3.54 6.05 8.55
N LEU A 55 -2.49 6.42 7.82
CA LEU A 55 -2.44 7.68 7.08
C LEU A 55 -3.48 7.74 5.95
N TYR A 56 -3.73 6.63 5.26
CA TYR A 56 -4.79 6.52 4.26
C TYR A 56 -6.15 6.84 4.90
N TRP A 57 -6.48 6.21 6.02
CA TRP A 57 -7.74 6.46 6.72
C TRP A 57 -7.87 7.92 7.15
N LYS A 58 -6.81 8.52 7.69
CA LYS A 58 -6.81 9.95 8.04
C LYS A 58 -7.14 10.84 6.83
N ARG A 59 -6.51 10.59 5.68
CA ARG A 59 -6.80 11.33 4.44
C ARG A 59 -8.24 11.12 3.98
N ALA A 60 -8.71 9.88 3.97
CA ALA A 60 -10.06 9.53 3.54
C ALA A 60 -11.14 10.22 4.39
N THR A 61 -10.94 10.33 5.71
CA THR A 61 -11.87 11.04 6.60
C THR A 61 -12.05 12.51 6.21
N TYR A 62 -10.99 13.22 5.82
CA TYR A 62 -11.12 14.60 5.34
C TYR A 62 -11.97 14.67 4.07
N PHE A 63 -11.74 13.77 3.11
CA PHE A 63 -12.54 13.72 1.88
C PHE A 63 -14.01 13.39 2.15
N PHE A 64 -14.32 12.47 3.07
CA PHE A 64 -15.70 12.19 3.46
C PHE A 64 -16.39 13.40 4.10
N ALA A 65 -15.68 14.17 4.92
CA ALA A 65 -16.21 15.43 5.44
C ALA A 65 -16.51 16.43 4.31
N PHE A 66 -15.59 16.60 3.35
CA PHE A 66 -15.81 17.48 2.20
C PHE A 66 -16.99 17.02 1.34
N PHE A 67 -17.09 15.73 1.03
CA PHE A 67 -18.22 15.18 0.28
C PHE A 67 -19.55 15.40 1.00
N THR A 68 -19.58 15.26 2.32
CA THR A 68 -20.78 15.52 3.12
C THR A 68 -21.24 16.96 2.98
N VAL A 69 -20.32 17.92 3.15
CA VAL A 69 -20.62 19.36 3.04
C VAL A 69 -21.05 19.75 1.62
N ILE A 70 -20.32 19.30 0.60
CA ILE A 70 -20.62 19.63 -0.80
C ILE A 70 -21.95 19.01 -1.24
N THR A 71 -22.24 17.78 -0.83
CA THR A 71 -23.51 17.11 -1.14
C THR A 71 -24.69 17.82 -0.46
N ALA A 72 -24.55 18.21 0.81
CA ALA A 72 -25.56 18.96 1.53
C ALA A 72 -25.81 20.35 0.89
N ALA A 73 -24.73 21.06 0.52
CA ALA A 73 -24.82 22.33 -0.17
C ALA A 73 -25.50 22.20 -1.54
N PHE A 74 -25.14 21.17 -2.31
CA PHE A 74 -25.80 20.87 -3.58
C PHE A 74 -27.28 20.59 -3.39
N GLY A 75 -27.67 19.75 -2.42
CA GLY A 75 -29.07 19.43 -2.15
C GLY A 75 -29.90 20.65 -1.75
N PHE A 76 -29.33 21.54 -0.93
CA PHE A 76 -29.96 22.81 -0.56
C PHE A 76 -30.16 23.72 -1.78
N LEU A 77 -29.09 23.96 -2.56
CA LEU A 77 -29.15 24.80 -3.75
C LEU A 77 -30.14 24.25 -4.76
N PHE A 78 -30.10 22.95 -5.04
CA PHE A 78 -30.98 22.28 -5.99
C PHE A 78 -32.47 22.38 -5.61
N THR A 79 -32.79 22.39 -4.32
CA THR A 79 -34.19 22.47 -3.85
C THR A 79 -34.68 23.92 -3.72
N SER A 80 -33.77 24.88 -3.55
CA SER A 80 -34.12 26.30 -3.40
C SER A 80 -34.66 26.90 -4.71
N LYS A 81 -35.71 27.73 -4.64
CA LYS A 81 -36.26 28.40 -5.84
C LYS A 81 -35.38 29.56 -6.32
N ASP A 82 -34.76 30.28 -5.38
CA ASP A 82 -33.99 31.49 -5.67
C ASP A 82 -32.51 31.20 -5.99
N PHE A 83 -31.96 30.10 -5.46
CA PHE A 83 -30.53 29.78 -5.57
C PHE A 83 -30.21 28.53 -6.42
N ASN A 84 -31.20 27.92 -7.07
CA ASN A 84 -31.00 26.74 -7.92
C ASN A 84 -29.93 26.95 -9.00
N PHE A 85 -29.82 28.18 -9.53
CA PHE A 85 -28.82 28.54 -10.55
C PHE A 85 -27.37 28.28 -10.10
N TYR A 86 -27.08 28.25 -8.79
CA TYR A 86 -25.75 27.94 -8.25
C TYR A 86 -25.50 26.44 -8.05
N ALA A 87 -26.53 25.58 -8.15
CA ALA A 87 -26.39 24.14 -7.95
C ALA A 87 -25.37 23.48 -8.91
N PRO A 88 -25.30 23.85 -10.21
CA PRO A 88 -24.25 23.34 -11.11
C PRO A 88 -22.83 23.68 -10.64
N ALA A 89 -22.62 24.86 -10.05
CA ALA A 89 -21.30 25.24 -9.52
C ALA A 89 -20.90 24.35 -8.34
N ALA A 90 -21.82 24.06 -7.42
CA ALA A 90 -21.59 23.11 -6.33
C ALA A 90 -21.30 21.69 -6.86
N ALA A 91 -21.99 21.25 -7.92
CA ALA A 91 -21.74 19.96 -8.55
C ALA A 91 -20.33 19.89 -9.20
N LEU A 92 -19.88 20.96 -9.86
CA LEU A 92 -18.53 21.06 -10.43
C LEU A 92 -17.44 21.02 -9.36
N ILE A 93 -17.67 21.67 -8.21
CA ILE A 93 -16.75 21.59 -7.07
C ILE A 93 -16.73 20.14 -6.52
N GLY A 94 -17.90 19.52 -6.37
CA GLY A 94 -18.00 18.12 -5.93
C GLY A 94 -17.27 17.15 -6.85
N SER A 95 -17.40 17.32 -8.17
CA SER A 95 -16.71 16.48 -9.14
C SER A 95 -15.20 16.68 -9.10
N LEU A 96 -14.72 17.92 -8.92
CA LEU A 96 -13.29 18.20 -8.72
C LEU A 96 -12.73 17.47 -7.48
N PHE A 97 -13.45 17.54 -6.35
CA PHE A 97 -13.04 16.82 -5.13
C PHE A 97 -13.05 15.30 -5.32
N SER A 98 -13.99 14.77 -6.11
CA SER A 98 -14.04 13.34 -6.45
C SER A 98 -12.82 12.91 -7.26
N VAL A 99 -12.42 13.71 -8.26
CA VAL A 99 -11.19 13.47 -9.05
C VAL A 99 -9.94 13.56 -8.17
N CYS A 100 -9.84 14.54 -7.29
CA CYS A 100 -8.74 14.64 -6.33
C CYS A 100 -8.67 13.40 -5.42
N PHE A 101 -9.81 12.94 -4.91
CA PHE A 101 -9.88 11.75 -4.06
C PHE A 101 -9.43 10.50 -4.81
N TYR A 102 -9.82 10.35 -6.08
CA TYR A 102 -9.36 9.26 -6.94
C TYR A 102 -7.82 9.21 -7.05
N PHE A 103 -7.16 10.33 -7.30
CA PHE A 103 -5.69 10.38 -7.37
C PHE A 103 -5.02 10.07 -6.03
N VAL A 104 -5.58 10.52 -4.91
CA VAL A 104 -5.09 10.18 -3.57
C VAL A 104 -5.18 8.68 -3.30
N ASN A 105 -6.24 8.03 -3.77
CA ASN A 105 -6.39 6.57 -3.65
C ASN A 105 -5.37 5.81 -4.49
N ILE A 106 -5.10 6.26 -5.72
CA ILE A 106 -4.02 5.68 -6.55
C ILE A 106 -2.67 5.78 -5.85
N GLY A 107 -2.32 6.98 -5.37
CA GLY A 107 -1.04 7.19 -4.67
C GLY A 107 -0.91 6.31 -3.43
N SER A 108 -1.99 6.22 -2.63
CA SER A 108 -2.02 5.38 -1.43
C SER A 108 -1.84 3.90 -1.78
N LYS A 109 -2.48 3.42 -2.85
CA LYS A 109 -2.35 2.04 -3.33
C LYS A 109 -0.94 1.73 -3.83
N TYR A 110 -0.33 2.66 -4.58
CA TYR A 110 1.03 2.53 -5.07
C TYR A 110 2.03 2.31 -3.93
N TRP A 111 1.98 3.17 -2.90
CA TRP A 111 2.88 3.05 -1.75
C TRP A 111 2.63 1.77 -0.94
N GLN A 112 1.37 1.37 -0.76
CA GLN A 112 1.05 0.12 -0.09
C GLN A 112 1.64 -1.08 -0.84
N CYS A 113 1.47 -1.16 -2.16
CA CYS A 113 2.03 -2.24 -2.97
C CYS A 113 3.57 -2.25 -2.97
N ASN A 114 4.21 -1.08 -2.91
CA ASN A 114 5.66 -1.00 -2.77
C ASN A 114 6.15 -1.62 -1.45
N TRP A 115 5.49 -1.30 -0.34
CA TRP A 115 5.85 -1.89 0.97
C TRP A 115 5.55 -3.38 1.02
N GLU A 116 4.43 -3.83 0.45
CA GLU A 116 4.10 -5.26 0.30
C GLU A 116 5.17 -5.99 -0.52
N TYR A 117 5.67 -5.40 -1.60
CA TYR A 117 6.77 -5.96 -2.40
C TYR A 117 8.07 -6.08 -1.61
N ILE A 118 8.45 -5.05 -0.84
CA ILE A 118 9.67 -5.09 0.01
C ILE A 118 9.54 -6.19 1.06
N ILE A 119 8.39 -6.28 1.74
CA ILE A 119 8.11 -7.33 2.73
C ILE A 119 8.24 -8.71 2.09
N ASP A 120 7.64 -8.92 0.92
CA ASP A 120 7.67 -10.20 0.19
C ASP A 120 9.09 -10.67 -0.14
N LYS A 121 9.98 -9.71 -0.48
CA LYS A 121 11.40 -9.98 -0.73
C LYS A 121 12.17 -10.30 0.54
N LEU A 122 11.87 -9.65 1.67
CA LEU A 122 12.59 -9.85 2.94
C LEU A 122 12.13 -11.12 3.68
N GLU A 123 10.83 -11.38 3.69
CA GLU A 123 10.17 -12.43 4.47
C GLU A 123 10.72 -13.83 4.14
N TYR A 124 10.92 -14.13 2.85
CA TYR A 124 11.41 -15.42 2.38
C TYR A 124 12.72 -15.85 3.08
N TYR A 125 13.54 -14.88 3.46
CA TYR A 125 14.87 -15.04 4.03
C TYR A 125 14.93 -14.94 5.56
N VAL A 126 13.78 -14.63 6.20
CA VAL A 126 13.66 -14.41 7.65
C VAL A 126 12.65 -15.38 8.25
N THR A 127 11.40 -15.31 7.80
CA THR A 127 10.25 -16.02 8.38
C THR A 127 9.80 -17.19 7.52
N GLY A 128 10.28 -17.27 6.28
CA GLY A 128 9.90 -18.29 5.32
C GLY A 128 8.73 -17.83 4.45
N ASN A 129 7.78 -18.73 4.19
CA ASN A 129 6.75 -18.52 3.18
C ASN A 129 5.35 -18.20 3.76
N LEU A 130 5.28 -17.45 4.86
CA LEU A 130 4.04 -17.26 5.61
C LEU A 130 2.92 -16.67 4.74
N TYR A 131 3.22 -15.64 3.94
CA TYR A 131 2.22 -14.97 3.10
C TYR A 131 1.97 -15.62 1.73
N LYS A 132 2.91 -16.42 1.18
CA LYS A 132 2.75 -17.01 -0.17
C LYS A 132 2.10 -18.40 -0.17
N VAL A 133 1.88 -19.00 1.00
CA VAL A 133 1.16 -20.29 1.11
C VAL A 133 -0.29 -20.16 0.61
N TYR A 134 -0.92 -18.99 0.75
CA TYR A 134 -2.32 -18.78 0.32
C TYR A 134 -2.47 -18.16 -1.08
N PHE A 135 -1.44 -17.53 -1.63
CA PHE A 135 -1.54 -16.82 -2.91
C PHE A 135 -1.45 -17.69 -4.17
N MET A 136 -1.03 -18.96 -4.05
CA MET A 136 -0.82 -19.84 -5.22
C MET A 136 -2.10 -20.48 -5.79
N THR A 137 -3.27 -20.24 -5.18
CA THR A 137 -4.56 -20.76 -5.68
C THR A 137 -5.31 -19.75 -6.58
N LEU A 138 -4.93 -18.47 -6.62
CA LEU A 138 -5.71 -17.39 -7.26
C LEU A 138 -4.98 -16.63 -8.38
N LYS A 139 -4.02 -17.25 -9.08
CA LYS A 139 -3.33 -16.61 -10.22
C LYS A 139 -4.27 -16.25 -11.39
N TYR A 140 -5.50 -16.80 -11.42
CA TYR A 140 -6.53 -16.47 -12.40
C TYR A 140 -7.55 -15.39 -11.97
N LEU A 141 -7.54 -14.95 -10.71
CA LEU A 141 -8.53 -13.98 -10.18
C LEU A 141 -7.96 -12.56 -10.00
N TYR A 142 -6.67 -12.36 -10.28
CA TYR A 142 -5.99 -11.09 -10.01
C TYR A 142 -6.43 -9.95 -10.92
N VAL A 143 -6.78 -10.21 -12.18
CA VAL A 143 -7.23 -9.16 -13.10
C VAL A 143 -8.64 -8.66 -12.77
N HIS A 144 -9.46 -9.47 -12.07
CA HIS A 144 -10.86 -9.12 -11.79
C HIS A 144 -11.11 -8.46 -10.43
N LEU A 145 -10.21 -8.59 -9.45
CA LEU A 145 -10.37 -7.99 -8.11
C LEU A 145 -9.84 -6.55 -7.94
N TYR A 146 -9.10 -6.01 -8.92
CA TYR A 146 -8.62 -4.62 -8.87
C TYR A 146 -9.77 -3.58 -8.90
N LEU A 147 -10.99 -4.00 -9.20
CA LEU A 147 -12.18 -3.15 -9.21
C LEU A 147 -12.98 -3.14 -7.88
N ILE A 148 -12.71 -4.06 -6.94
CA ILE A 148 -13.61 -4.28 -5.79
C ILE A 148 -13.01 -3.88 -4.44
N SER A 149 -11.71 -3.58 -4.35
CA SER A 149 -11.05 -3.22 -3.08
C SER A 149 -10.96 -1.70 -2.81
N ILE A 150 -11.99 -0.95 -3.21
CA ILE A 150 -12.32 0.35 -2.58
C ILE A 150 -13.60 0.13 -1.79
N LEU A 151 -13.51 -0.63 -0.69
CA LEU A 151 -14.40 -0.65 0.48
C LEU A 151 -13.70 -1.46 1.58
#